data_AF-A0A1Q9NDC5-F1
#
_entry.id   AF-A0A1Q9NDC5-F1
#
_cell.length_a   1.000
_cell.length_b   1.000
_cell.length_c   1.000
_cell.angle_alpha   90.00
_cell.angle_beta   90.00
_cell.angle_gamma   90.00
#
_symmetry.space_group_name_H-M   'P 1'
#
loop_
_entity.id
_entity.type
_entity.pdbx_description
1 polymer ?
#
loop_
_entity_poly.entity_id
_entity_poly.type
_entity_poly.pdbx_seq_one_letter_code
_entity_poly.pdbx_strand_id
1 'polypeptide(L)'
;MKEYIVRYYNVYSTGNLNEFREICVNPDKEIEAYSNFVQAFADMSLKATNIIAEGSQVITQWDASGTHINTFFGKEATYNEIKITGVDVFQFEEDKIGNHVAIIDWLEVAKQLGLERFDEIPY
;
A
#
# COMPACT_ATOMS: atom_id res chain seq x y z
N MET A 1 -8.73 12.81 -10.58
CA MET A 1 -8.98 11.91 -9.42
C MET A 1 -8.75 10.43 -9.76
N LYS A 2 -9.66 9.70 -10.43
CA LYS A 2 -9.48 8.25 -10.65
C LYS A 2 -8.18 7.89 -11.42
N GLU A 3 -7.79 8.70 -12.39
CA GLU A 3 -6.52 8.54 -13.12
C GLU A 3 -5.30 8.65 -12.20
N TYR A 4 -5.28 9.63 -11.28
CA TYR A 4 -4.18 9.81 -10.32
C TYR A 4 -4.07 8.62 -9.37
N ILE A 5 -5.21 8.04 -8.98
CA ILE A 5 -5.24 6.81 -8.20
C ILE A 5 -4.63 5.65 -8.98
N VAL A 6 -4.99 5.45 -10.25
CA VAL A 6 -4.36 4.41 -11.09
C VAL A 6 -2.84 4.61 -11.19
N ARG A 7 -2.39 5.85 -11.37
CA ARG A 7 -0.95 6.20 -11.37
C ARG A 7 -0.28 5.89 -10.04
N TYR A 8 -0.94 6.20 -8.92
CA TYR A 8 -0.47 5.89 -7.56
C TYR A 8 -0.20 4.38 -7.40
N TYR A 9 -1.15 3.50 -7.74
CA TYR A 9 -0.96 2.04 -7.65
C TYR A 9 0.13 1.55 -8.61
N ASN A 10 0.26 2.14 -9.80
CA ASN A 10 1.29 1.75 -10.77
C ASN A 10 2.72 2.00 -10.28
N VAL A 11 2.95 2.91 -9.33
CA VAL A 11 4.28 3.13 -8.75
C VAL A 11 4.81 1.86 -8.10
N TYR A 12 3.95 1.10 -7.42
CA TYR A 12 4.32 -0.15 -6.77
C TYR A 12 4.76 -1.23 -7.74
N SER A 13 4.24 -1.22 -8.97
CA SER A 13 4.64 -2.17 -10.01
C SER A 13 5.84 -1.71 -10.85
N THR A 14 6.07 -0.40 -10.95
CA THR A 14 7.08 0.19 -11.86
C THR A 14 8.33 0.70 -11.15
N GLY A 15 8.24 1.00 -9.86
CA GLY A 15 9.27 1.69 -9.09
C GLY A 15 9.53 3.14 -9.51
N ASN A 16 8.66 3.73 -10.34
CA ASN A 16 8.84 5.11 -10.80
C ASN A 16 8.36 6.12 -9.75
N LEU A 17 9.23 6.44 -8.79
CA LEU A 17 8.91 7.34 -7.68
C LEU A 17 8.62 8.80 -8.10
N ASN A 18 8.97 9.20 -9.33
CA ASN A 18 8.64 10.53 -9.83
C ASN A 18 7.12 10.74 -9.96
N GLU A 19 6.36 9.66 -10.18
CA GLU A 19 4.89 9.71 -10.23
C GLU A 19 4.32 10.31 -8.94
N PHE A 20 4.81 9.90 -7.76
CA PHE A 20 4.36 10.47 -6.48
C PHE A 20 4.59 11.98 -6.42
N ARG A 21 5.71 12.48 -6.98
CA ARG A 21 6.03 13.92 -6.99
C ARG A 21 5.06 14.73 -7.85
N GLU A 22 4.51 14.11 -8.88
CA GLU A 22 3.53 14.74 -9.76
C GLU A 22 2.13 14.70 -9.13
N ILE A 23 1.74 13.55 -8.56
CA ILE A 23 0.34 13.29 -8.18
C ILE A 23 0.02 13.57 -6.71
N CYS A 24 1.02 13.64 -5.82
CA CYS A 24 0.82 13.83 -4.37
C CYS A 24 1.22 15.23 -3.91
N VAL A 25 0.52 15.73 -2.90
CA VAL A 25 0.89 16.97 -2.19
C VAL A 25 2.13 16.73 -1.32
N ASN A 26 2.20 15.59 -0.63
CA ASN A 26 3.34 15.19 0.19
C ASN A 26 3.99 13.91 -0.35
N PRO A 27 4.82 14.00 -1.42
CA PRO A 27 5.39 12.82 -2.06
C PRO A 27 6.40 12.06 -1.19
N ASP A 28 7.08 12.74 -0.26
CA ASP A 28 8.15 12.09 0.51
C ASP A 28 7.58 11.08 1.52
N LYS A 29 6.41 11.37 2.11
CA LYS A 29 5.65 10.41 2.93
C LYS A 29 5.30 9.15 2.14
N GLU A 30 4.86 9.31 0.89
CA GLU A 30 4.47 8.20 0.03
C GLU A 30 5.67 7.37 -0.44
N ILE A 31 6.80 8.03 -0.69
CA ILE A 31 8.06 7.37 -1.03
C ILE A 31 8.60 6.56 0.14
N GLU A 32 8.50 7.07 1.37
CA GLU A 32 8.86 6.34 2.59
C GLU A 32 7.98 5.09 2.75
N ALA A 33 6.65 5.24 2.62
CA ALA A 33 5.71 4.12 2.70
C ALA A 33 6.00 3.04 1.64
N TYR A 34 6.22 3.46 0.38
CA TYR A 34 6.65 2.57 -0.70
C TYR A 34 7.95 1.83 -0.33
N SER A 35 8.95 2.55 0.18
CA SER A 35 10.26 1.96 0.50
C SER A 35 10.14 0.89 1.58
N ASN A 36 9.37 1.16 2.63
CA ASN A 36 9.14 0.21 3.71
C ASN A 36 8.46 -1.08 3.20
N PHE A 37 7.50 -0.93 2.29
CA PHE A 37 6.78 -2.06 1.71
C PHE A 37 7.65 -2.91 0.77
N VAL A 38 8.37 -2.29 -0.17
CA VAL A 38 9.22 -3.05 -1.13
C VAL A 38 10.49 -3.60 -0.51
N GLN A 39 10.95 -3.05 0.62
CA GLN A 39 12.04 -3.65 1.39
C GLN A 39 11.60 -4.95 2.07
N ALA A 40 10.38 -5.01 2.61
CA ALA A 40 9.84 -6.22 3.24
C ALA A 40 9.44 -7.29 2.21
N PHE A 41 8.87 -6.85 1.08
CA PHE A 41 8.29 -7.72 0.06
C PHE A 41 8.91 -7.50 -1.33
N ALA A 42 9.63 -8.50 -1.83
CA ALA A 42 10.12 -8.53 -3.21
C ALA A 42 8.97 -8.76 -4.20
N ASP A 43 9.19 -8.30 -5.44
CA ASP A 43 8.25 -8.46 -6.55
C ASP A 43 6.82 -7.97 -6.22
N MET A 44 6.75 -6.91 -5.39
CA MET A 44 5.50 -6.34 -4.92
C MET A 44 4.65 -5.85 -6.10
N SER A 45 3.42 -6.36 -6.20
CA SER A 45 2.38 -5.82 -7.06
C SER A 45 1.22 -5.37 -6.20
N LEU A 46 0.69 -4.18 -6.47
CA LEU A 46 -0.43 -3.57 -5.75
C LEU A 46 -1.39 -3.01 -6.82
N LYS A 47 -2.66 -3.42 -6.77
CA LYS A 47 -3.66 -3.14 -7.79
C LYS A 47 -4.99 -2.75 -7.17
N ALA A 48 -5.55 -1.63 -7.60
CA ALA A 48 -6.92 -1.28 -7.30
C ALA A 48 -7.91 -2.24 -7.99
N THR A 49 -8.78 -2.87 -7.21
CA THR A 49 -9.87 -3.74 -7.68
C THR A 49 -11.19 -2.99 -7.81
N ASN A 50 -11.37 -1.92 -7.04
CA ASN A 50 -12.52 -1.02 -7.15
C ASN A 50 -12.10 0.42 -6.84
N ILE A 51 -12.73 1.40 -7.51
CA ILE A 51 -12.45 2.84 -7.32
C ILE A 51 -13.77 3.62 -7.33
N ILE A 52 -14.13 4.15 -6.17
CA ILE A 52 -15.31 4.97 -5.93
C ILE A 52 -14.84 6.40 -5.66
N ALA A 53 -15.30 7.37 -6.44
CA ALA A 53 -14.93 8.77 -6.28
C ALA A 53 -16.18 9.62 -6.07
N GLU A 54 -16.21 10.40 -5.00
CA GLU A 54 -17.30 11.31 -4.66
C GLU A 54 -16.75 12.59 -4.03
N GLY A 55 -17.11 13.75 -4.60
CA GLY A 55 -16.57 15.03 -4.16
C GLY A 55 -15.05 15.08 -4.26
N SER A 56 -14.38 15.36 -3.14
CA SER A 56 -12.92 15.36 -3.01
C SER A 56 -12.36 14.07 -2.41
N GLN A 57 -13.18 13.02 -2.25
CA GLN A 57 -12.76 11.76 -1.67
C GLN A 57 -12.72 10.65 -2.73
N VAL A 58 -11.72 9.79 -2.66
CA VAL A 58 -11.66 8.56 -3.45
C VAL A 58 -11.41 7.38 -2.52
N ILE A 59 -12.29 6.39 -2.57
CA ILE A 59 -12.15 5.13 -1.86
C ILE A 59 -11.75 4.05 -2.86
N THR A 60 -10.71 3.31 -2.53
CA THR A 60 -10.26 2.17 -3.35
C THR A 60 -10.26 0.90 -2.53
N GLN A 61 -10.69 -0.20 -3.15
CA GLN A 61 -10.33 -1.53 -2.70
C GLN A 61 -9.13 -1.97 -3.52
N TRP A 62 -8.19 -2.66 -2.90
CA TRP A 62 -6.97 -3.08 -3.57
C TRP A 62 -6.49 -4.44 -3.08
N ASP A 63 -5.82 -5.14 -3.98
CA ASP A 63 -5.11 -6.40 -3.73
C ASP A 63 -3.63 -6.17 -3.99
N ALA A 64 -2.79 -6.82 -3.19
CA ALA A 64 -1.36 -6.85 -3.36
C ALA A 64 -0.76 -8.22 -3.10
N SER A 65 0.38 -8.50 -3.71
CA SER A 65 1.11 -9.75 -3.57
C SER A 65 2.61 -9.53 -3.68
N GLY A 66 3.39 -10.19 -2.83
CA GLY A 66 4.84 -10.09 -2.85
C GLY A 66 5.50 -11.18 -2.00
N THR A 67 6.79 -11.40 -2.22
CA THR A 67 7.57 -12.41 -1.50
C THR A 67 8.21 -11.81 -0.27
N HIS A 68 7.95 -12.35 0.91
CA HIS A 68 8.50 -11.86 2.17
C HIS A 68 10.00 -12.21 2.29
N ILE A 69 10.88 -11.23 2.07
CA ILE A 69 12.33 -11.44 1.93
C ILE A 69 13.19 -10.78 3.02
N ASN A 70 12.61 -9.89 3.83
CA ASN A 70 13.29 -9.24 4.95
C ASN A 70 12.38 -9.20 6.18
N THR A 71 12.94 -8.93 7.35
CA THR A 71 12.19 -8.86 8.60
C THR A 71 11.03 -7.86 8.49
N PHE A 72 9.82 -8.34 8.78
CA PHE A 72 8.60 -7.54 8.80
C PHE A 72 7.81 -7.85 10.06
N PHE A 73 7.45 -6.83 10.82
CA PHE A 73 6.83 -6.95 12.16
C PHE A 73 7.55 -7.92 13.10
N GLY A 74 8.88 -7.88 13.11
CA GLY A 74 9.71 -8.75 13.96
C GLY A 74 9.73 -10.22 13.52
N LYS A 75 9.00 -10.59 12.47
CA LYS A 75 9.09 -11.89 11.82
C LYS A 75 10.20 -11.85 10.78
N GLU A 76 11.19 -12.72 10.94
CA GLU A 76 12.22 -12.93 9.91
C GLU A 76 11.62 -13.38 8.58
N ALA A 77 12.34 -13.13 7.49
CA ALA A 77 11.93 -13.49 6.13
C ALA A 77 11.43 -14.95 6.05
N THR A 78 10.21 -15.14 5.56
CA THR A 78 9.60 -16.47 5.40
C THR A 78 9.85 -17.05 4.01
N TYR A 79 10.26 -16.21 3.04
CA TYR A 79 10.43 -16.54 1.63
C TYR A 79 9.17 -17.09 0.93
N ASN A 80 8.00 -16.90 1.55
CA ASN A 80 6.72 -17.24 0.97
C ASN A 80 6.13 -16.02 0.26
N GLU A 81 5.37 -16.28 -0.80
CA GLU A 81 4.45 -15.30 -1.35
C GLU A 81 3.34 -15.04 -0.33
N ILE A 82 3.06 -13.77 -0.08
CA ILE A 82 1.92 -13.35 0.72
C ILE A 82 0.97 -12.51 -0.11
N LYS A 83 -0.31 -12.53 0.28
CA LYS A 83 -1.35 -11.67 -0.28
C LYS A 83 -1.81 -10.68 0.77
N ILE A 84 -1.99 -9.44 0.36
CA ILE A 84 -2.42 -8.34 1.22
C ILE A 84 -3.63 -7.72 0.54
N THR A 85 -4.69 -7.46 1.30
CA THR A 85 -5.85 -6.75 0.79
C THR A 85 -6.17 -5.60 1.71
N GLY A 86 -6.77 -4.56 1.14
CA GLY A 86 -7.09 -3.38 1.91
C GLY A 86 -7.98 -2.39 1.18
N VAL A 87 -8.23 -1.31 1.89
CA VAL A 87 -8.98 -0.16 1.42
C VAL A 87 -8.17 1.09 1.70
N ASP A 88 -8.00 1.95 0.69
CA ASP A 88 -7.49 3.30 0.93
C ASP A 88 -8.64 4.30 0.83
N VAL A 89 -8.64 5.26 1.75
CA VAL A 89 -9.50 6.43 1.70
C VAL A 89 -8.61 7.65 1.43
N PHE A 90 -8.59 8.08 0.17
CA PHE A 90 -7.83 9.24 -0.28
C PHE A 90 -8.66 10.52 -0.14
N GLN A 91 -8.04 11.54 0.42
CA GLN A 91 -8.53 12.92 0.40
C GLN A 91 -7.73 13.71 -0.64
N PHE A 92 -8.41 14.23 -1.65
CA PHE A 92 -7.82 15.12 -2.64
C PHE A 92 -7.79 16.56 -2.12
N GLU A 93 -6.70 17.24 -2.44
CA GLU A 93 -6.52 18.68 -2.29
C GLU A 93 -6.38 19.25 -3.69
N GLU A 94 -7.40 19.98 -4.14
CA GLU A 94 -7.52 20.43 -5.53
C GLU A 94 -7.44 19.27 -6.54
N ASP A 95 -6.36 19.19 -7.31
CA ASP A 95 -6.13 18.17 -8.34
C ASP A 95 -5.15 17.07 -7.91
N LYS A 96 -4.58 17.15 -6.69
CA LYS A 96 -3.58 16.20 -6.16
C LYS A 96 -4.10 15.35 -5.01
N ILE A 97 -3.44 14.22 -4.80
CA ILE A 97 -3.63 13.36 -3.64
C ILE A 97 -3.03 14.08 -2.43
N GLY A 98 -3.88 14.50 -1.50
CA GLY A 98 -3.49 15.12 -0.24
C GLY A 98 -3.06 14.04 0.76
N ASN A 99 -3.90 13.77 1.74
CA ASN A 99 -3.69 12.71 2.72
C ASN A 99 -4.51 11.46 2.37
N HIS A 100 -4.08 10.30 2.86
CA HIS A 100 -4.88 9.08 2.80
C HIS A 100 -4.70 8.23 4.05
N VAL A 101 -5.66 7.34 4.29
CA VAL A 101 -5.60 6.31 5.31
C VAL A 101 -5.76 4.95 4.63
N ALA A 102 -4.84 4.04 4.90
CA ALA A 102 -4.90 2.65 4.48
C ALA A 102 -5.49 1.78 5.60
N ILE A 103 -6.47 0.96 5.26
CA ILE A 103 -7.10 -0.01 6.15
C ILE A 103 -6.80 -1.39 5.57
N ILE A 104 -5.92 -2.13 6.24
CA ILE A 104 -5.38 -3.40 5.74
C ILE A 104 -5.97 -4.56 6.54
N ASP A 105 -6.23 -5.69 5.89
CA ASP A 105 -6.54 -6.94 6.58
C ASP A 105 -5.28 -7.53 7.21
N TRP A 106 -4.86 -6.91 8.32
CA TRP A 106 -3.68 -7.33 9.06
C TRP A 106 -3.83 -8.72 9.68
N LEU A 107 -5.05 -9.17 9.94
CA LEU A 107 -5.28 -10.50 10.47
C LEU A 107 -4.86 -11.56 9.44
N GLU A 108 -5.18 -11.35 8.16
CA GLU A 108 -4.78 -12.28 7.11
C GLU A 108 -3.28 -12.22 6.81
N VAL A 109 -2.67 -11.03 6.88
CA VAL A 109 -1.20 -10.89 6.80
C VAL A 109 -0.52 -11.64 7.94
N ALA A 110 -0.98 -11.44 9.17
CA ALA A 110 -0.44 -12.09 10.36
C ALA A 110 -0.49 -13.62 10.27
N LYS A 111 -1.61 -14.19 9.81
CA LYS A 111 -1.74 -15.64 9.61
C LYS A 111 -0.73 -16.17 8.58
N GLN A 112 -0.57 -15.50 7.44
CA GLN A 112 0.36 -15.91 6.39
C GLN A 112 1.83 -15.84 6.85
N LEU A 113 2.15 -14.87 7.71
CA LEU A 113 3.47 -14.73 8.33
C LEU A 113 3.66 -15.68 9.53
N GLY A 114 2.61 -16.34 10.00
CA GLY A 114 2.65 -17.17 11.20
C GLY A 114 3.01 -16.35 12.44
N LEU A 115 2.37 -15.18 12.60
CA LEU A 115 2.35 -14.42 13.83
C LEU A 115 1.34 -15.06 14.79
N GLU A 116 1.72 -15.21 16.05
CA GLU A 116 0.94 -15.94 17.04
C GLU A 116 0.19 -15.01 17.99
N ARG A 117 0.55 -13.72 18.02
CA ARG A 117 -0.02 -12.76 18.96
C ARG A 117 -0.44 -11.45 18.30
N PHE A 118 -1.52 -10.87 18.81
CA PHE A 118 -2.07 -9.61 18.31
C PHE A 118 -1.19 -8.39 18.58
N ASP A 119 -0.30 -8.43 19.58
CA ASP A 119 0.66 -7.35 19.83
C ASP A 119 1.82 -7.31 18.81
N GLU A 120 1.88 -8.29 17.91
CA GLU A 120 2.81 -8.30 16.77
C GLU A 120 2.23 -7.54 15.56
N ILE A 121 0.96 -7.13 15.61
CA ILE A 121 0.27 -6.34 14.56
C ILE A 121 0.33 -4.85 14.92
N PRO A 122 0.70 -3.94 14.00
CA PRO A 122 0.69 -2.50 14.27
C PRO A 122 -0.75 -1.95 14.41
N TYR A 123 -0.91 -0.98 15.31
CA TYR A 123 -2.11 -0.14 15.45
C TYR A 123 -1.94 1.18 14.71
#